data_AF-A0A949ETD5-F1
#
_entry.id   AF-A0A949ETD5-F1
#
_cell.length_a   1.000
_cell.length_b   1.000
_cell.length_c   1.000
_cell.angle_alpha   90.00
_cell.angle_beta   90.00
_cell.angle_gamma   90.00
#
_symmetry.space_group_name_H-M   'P 1'
#
loop_
_entity.id
_entity.type
_entity.pdbx_description
1 polymer ?
#
loop_
_entity_poly.entity_id
_entity_poly.type
_entity_poly.pdbx_seq_one_letter_code
_entity_poly.pdbx_strand_id
1 'polypeptide(L)' 'MKPKFIALVVVIILVLIFLIQNTGVVTLRLYFWKISISQIILIPLAMAFGFGLGYFVAKFTGKGQKNKKAE' A
#
# COMPACT_ATOMS: atom_id res chain seq x y z
N MET A 1 1.54 -3.56 -32.91
CA MET A 1 2.03 -3.64 -31.51
C MET A 1 1.07 -4.51 -30.71
N LYS A 2 1.57 -5.37 -29.80
CA LYS A 2 0.68 -6.21 -28.97
C LYS A 2 -0.07 -5.30 -27.98
N PRO A 3 -1.40 -5.39 -27.84
CA PRO A 3 -2.16 -4.54 -26.92
C PRO A 3 -1.64 -4.57 -25.48
N LYS A 4 -1.17 -5.75 -25.04
CA LYS A 4 -0.53 -5.95 -23.73
C LYS A 4 0.72 -5.09 -23.53
N PHE A 5 1.50 -4.87 -24.58
CA PHE A 5 2.71 -4.04 -24.52
C PHE A 5 2.35 -2.56 -24.41
N ILE A 6 1.35 -2.09 -25.16
CA ILE A 6 0.85 -0.72 -25.06
C ILE A 6 0.30 -0.46 -23.66
N ALA A 7 -0.52 -1.38 -23.13
CA ALA A 7 -1.05 -1.28 -21.77
C ALA A 7 0.06 -1.18 -20.72
N LEU A 8 1.11 -2.00 -20.84
CA LEU A 8 2.26 -1.94 -19.93
C LEU A 8 2.96 -0.58 -19.97
N VAL A 9 3.24 -0.06 -21.17
CA VAL A 9 3.88 1.25 -21.36
C VAL A 9 3.02 2.36 -20.76
N VAL A 10 1.71 2.35 -21.01
CA VAL A 10 0.77 3.33 -20.45
C VAL A 10 0.79 3.28 -18.92
N VAL A 11 0.74 2.09 -18.31
CA VAL A 11 0.81 1.93 -16.85
C VAL A 11 2.13 2.49 -16.30
N ILE A 12 3.26 2.20 -16.93
CA ILE A 12 4.57 2.72 -16.51
C ILE A 12 4.58 4.26 -16.55
N ILE A 13 4.10 4.86 -17.64
CA ILE A 13 4.03 6.32 -17.78
C ILE A 13 3.14 6.92 -16.69
N LEU A 14 1.97 6.34 -16.43
CA LEU A 14 1.06 6.81 -15.38
C LEU A 14 1.68 6.72 -13.99
N VAL A 15 2.40 5.63 -13.70
CA VAL A 15 3.14 5.48 -12.44
C VAL A 15 4.21 6.57 -12.32
N LEU A 16 5.02 6.80 -13.37
CA LEU A 16 6.04 7.84 -13.34
C LEU A 16 5.45 9.25 -13.10
N ILE A 17 4.35 9.57 -13.79
CA ILE A 17 3.62 10.84 -13.59
C ILE A 17 3.14 10.94 -12.14
N PHE A 18 2.53 9.88 -11.61
CA PHE A 18 2.09 9.83 -10.23
C PHE A 18 3.25 10.06 -9.25
N LEU A 19 4.39 9.40 -9.44
CA LEU A 19 5.58 9.57 -8.60
C LEU A 19 6.07 11.02 -8.61
N ILE A 20 6.25 11.62 -9.80
CA ILE A 20 6.77 12.99 -9.95
C ILE A 20 5.81 14.01 -9.33
N GLN A 21 4.50 13.88 -9.57
CA GLN A 21 3.50 14.79 -9.00
C GLN A 21 3.36 14.66 -7.48
N ASN A 22 3.63 13.48 -6.92
CA ASN A 22 3.48 13.20 -5.49
C ASN A 22 4.82 13.28 -4.72
N THR A 23 5.78 14.06 -5.21
CA THR A 23 7.06 14.34 -4.51
C THR A 23 6.92 15.31 -3.33
N GLY A 24 5.73 15.86 -3.09
CA GLY A 24 5.45 16.77 -1.98
C GLY A 24 5.81 16.17 -0.61
N VAL A 25 6.35 17.00 0.28
CA VAL A 25 6.62 16.61 1.67
C VAL A 25 5.36 16.76 2.49
N VAL A 26 4.94 15.68 3.15
CA VAL A 26 3.79 15.67 4.06
C VAL A 26 4.31 15.57 5.48
N THR A 27 3.79 16.44 6.36
CA THR A 27 4.07 16.38 7.79
C THR A 27 2.98 15.61 8.51
N LEU A 28 3.29 14.39 8.92
CA LEU A 28 2.46 13.61 9.83
C LEU A 28 2.57 14.20 11.24
N ARG A 29 1.43 14.39 11.89
CA ARG A 29 1.32 14.81 13.28
C ARG A 29 0.72 13.68 14.10
N LEU A 30 1.56 13.00 14.87
CA LEU A 30 1.17 11.86 15.70
C LEU A 30 1.29 12.26 17.17
N TYR A 31 0.17 12.62 17.80
CA TYR A 31 0.16 13.22 19.14
C TYR A 31 1.14 14.41 19.23
N PHE A 32 2.29 14.23 19.88
CA PHE A 32 3.34 15.25 20.03
C PHE A 32 4.43 15.19 18.95
N TRP A 33 4.40 14.19 18.08
CA TRP A 33 5.46 13.90 17.11
C TRP A 33 5.13 14.55 15.77
N LYS A 34 6.14 15.18 15.15
CA LYS A 34 6.06 15.73 13.80
C LYS A 34 7.07 14.99 12.92
N ILE A 35 6.56 14.26 11.95
CA ILE A 35 7.39 13.48 11.02
C ILE A 35 7.13 14.02 9.62
N SER A 36 8.15 14.64 9.02
CA SER A 36 8.07 15.12 7.64
C SER A 36 8.71 14.08 6.72
N ILE A 37 7.91 13.54 5.80
CA ILE A 37 8.35 12.53 4.84
C ILE A 37 7.71 12.81 3.48
N SER A 38 8.40 12.43 2.40
CA SER A 38 7.86 12.56 1.05
C SER A 38 6.60 11.70 0.88
N GLN A 39 5.54 12.26 0.32
CA GLN A 39 4.24 11.61 0.11
C GLN A 39 4.38 10.31 -0.72
N ILE A 40 5.27 10.35 -1.71
CA ILE A 40 5.67 9.19 -2.52
C ILE A 40 6.22 8.01 -1.71
N ILE A 41 6.85 8.25 -0.56
CA ILE A 41 7.35 7.19 0.33
C ILE A 41 6.25 6.78 1.32
N LEU A 42 5.50 7.77 1.81
CA LEU A 42 4.44 7.56 2.79
C LEU A 42 3.34 6.64 2.28
N ILE A 43 2.84 6.86 1.06
CA ILE A 43 1.71 6.11 0.50
C ILE A 43 2.04 4.61 0.38
N PRO A 44 3.13 4.18 -0.30
CA PRO A 44 3.47 2.76 -0.39
C PRO A 44 3.75 2.13 0.98
N LEU A 45 4.41 2.87 1.88
CA LEU A 45 4.74 2.37 3.22
C LEU A 45 3.47 2.14 4.05
N ALA A 46 2.51 3.07 4.01
CA ALA A 46 1.21 2.92 4.67
C ALA A 46 0.41 1.74 4.10
N MET A 47 0.40 1.58 2.76
CA MET A 47 -0.26 0.43 2.11
C MET A 47 0.38 -0.89 2.51
N ALA A 48 1.71 -0.99 2.49
CA ALA A 48 2.43 -2.18 2.88
C ALA A 48 2.19 -2.53 4.36
N PHE A 49 2.19 -1.52 5.24
CA PHE A 49 1.91 -1.70 6.66
C PHE A 49 0.47 -2.17 6.91
N GLY A 50 -0.51 -1.53 6.28
CA GLY A 50 -1.92 -1.93 6.38
C GLY A 50 -2.18 -3.33 5.84
N PHE A 51 -1.59 -3.67 4.68
CA PHE A 51 -1.67 -5.01 4.11
C PHE A 51 -0.99 -6.06 5.01
N GLY A 52 0.20 -5.78 5.52
CA GLY A 52 0.94 -6.66 6.41
C GLY A 52 0.17 -6.94 7.71
N LEU A 53 -0.38 -5.89 8.33
CA LEU A 53 -1.25 -6.02 9.51
C LEU A 53 -2.52 -6.81 9.19
N GLY A 54 -3.20 -6.50 8.10
CA GLY A 54 -4.42 -7.20 7.67
C GLY A 54 -4.16 -8.69 7.42
N TYR A 55 -3.07 -9.02 6.72
CA TYR A 55 -2.64 -10.40 6.49
C TYR A 55 -2.31 -11.12 7.80
N PHE A 56 -1.60 -10.45 8.71
CA PHE A 56 -1.29 -11.00 10.03
C PHE A 56 -2.57 -11.29 10.80
N VAL A 57 -3.48 -10.31 10.95
CA VAL A 57 -4.77 -10.50 11.61
C VAL A 57 -5.56 -11.65 10.99
N ALA A 58 -5.67 -11.69 9.66
CA ALA A 58 -6.37 -12.77 8.97
C ALA A 58 -5.75 -14.15 9.25
N LYS A 59 -4.43 -14.25 9.34
CA LYS A 59 -3.70 -15.49 9.64
C LYS A 59 -3.93 -15.97 11.07
N PHE A 60 -3.99 -15.06 12.05
CA PHE A 60 -4.19 -15.41 13.46
C PHE A 60 -5.67 -15.65 13.80
N THR A 61 -6.59 -14.86 13.25
CA THR A 61 -8.03 -15.01 13.49
C THR A 61 -8.66 -16.11 12.61
N GLY A 62 -8.16 -16.31 11.40
CA GLY A 62 -8.68 -17.33 10.45
C GLY A 62 -8.41 -18.79 10.87
N LYS A 63 -7.45 -19.03 11.77
CA LYS A 63 -7.20 -20.38 12.34
C LYS A 63 -8.37 -20.87 13.21
N GLY A 64 -9.12 -19.95 13.86
CA GLY A 64 -10.27 -20.30 14.70
C GLY A 64 -11.53 -20.69 13.92
N GLN A 65 -11.66 -20.29 12.65
CA GLN A 65 -12.86 -20.59 11.85
C GLN A 65 -12.84 -21.99 11.21
N LYS A 66 -11.66 -22.60 11.04
CA LYS A 66 -11.56 -23.93 10.42
C LYS A 66 -11.99 -25.07 11.37
N ASN A 67 -11.90 -24.86 12.69
CA ASN A 67 -12.35 -25.84 13.69
C ASN A 67 -13.84 -25.78 14.02
N LYS A 68 -14.57 -24.70 13.68
CA LYS A 68 -16.02 -24.59 13.94
C LYS A 68 -16.92 -25.18 12.84
N LYS A 69 -16.35 -25.67 11.73
CA LYS A 69 -17.08 -26.33 10.64
C LYS A 69 -16.96 -27.86 10.66
N ALA A 70 -16.27 -28.41 11.67
CA ALA A 70 -16.03 -29.85 11.80
C ALA A 70 -16.65 -30.46 13.08
N GLU A 71 -17.44 -29.68 13.83
CA GLU A 71 -18.33 -30.16 14.91
C GLU A 71 -19.79 -30.02 14.50
#